data_AF-A0A961GLD2-F1
#
_entry.id   AF-A0A961GLD2-F1
#
_cell.length_a   1.000
_cell.length_b   1.000
_cell.length_c   1.000
_cell.angle_alpha   90.00
_cell.angle_beta   90.00
_cell.angle_gamma   90.00
#
_symmetry.space_group_name_H-M   'P 1'
#
loop_
_entity.id
_entity.type
_entity.pdbx_description
1 polymer ?
#
loop_
_entity_poly.entity_id
_entity_poly.type
_entity_poly.pdbx_seq_one_letter_code
_entity_poly.pdbx_strand_id
1 'polypeptide(L)'
;APDTGNMEVLERVGTPEQKQRWLAPLLAGEIRSAYAMTEPDLASSDAKNISCRAELDGDEWVINGEKYYISGAGDPRCKILIVMVQTSPDGPA
;
A
#
# COMPACT_ATOMS: atom_id res chain seq x y z
N ALA A 1 -6.12 -12.21 -7.24
CA ALA A 1 -4.93 -11.38 -7.50
C ALA A 1 -5.27 -9.99 -7.00
N PRO A 2 -4.70 -9.53 -5.87
CA PRO A 2 -3.26 -9.34 -5.69
C PRO A 2 -2.67 -9.94 -4.40
N ASP A 3 -3.41 -10.84 -3.73
CA ASP A 3 -3.07 -11.25 -2.35
C ASP A 3 -1.68 -11.89 -2.21
N THR A 4 -1.25 -12.77 -3.12
CA THR A 4 0.06 -13.45 -3.00
C THR A 4 1.23 -12.45 -2.96
N GLY A 5 1.25 -11.45 -3.84
CA GLY A 5 2.32 -10.45 -3.84
C GLY A 5 2.33 -9.60 -2.57
N ASN A 6 1.15 -9.20 -2.08
CA ASN A 6 1.03 -8.44 -0.84
C ASN A 6 1.42 -9.28 0.40
N MET A 7 1.10 -10.58 0.40
CA MET A 7 1.55 -11.52 1.42
C MET A 7 3.08 -11.64 1.44
N GLU A 8 3.73 -11.71 0.28
CA GLU A 8 5.20 -11.74 0.20
C GLU A 8 5.83 -10.46 0.74
N VAL A 9 5.25 -9.28 0.47
CA VAL A 9 5.72 -8.02 1.06
C VAL A 9 5.62 -8.06 2.59
N LEU A 10 4.45 -8.43 3.12
CA LEU A 10 4.24 -8.51 4.57
C LEU A 10 5.15 -9.57 5.23
N GLU A 11 5.39 -10.70 4.56
CA GLU A 11 6.29 -11.75 5.02
C GLU A 11 7.74 -11.25 5.10
N ARG A 12 8.22 -10.53 4.08
CA ARG A 12 9.62 -10.09 4.02
C ARG A 12 9.92 -8.90 4.91
N VAL A 13 9.03 -7.90 4.94
CA VAL A 13 9.34 -6.60 5.57
C VAL A 13 8.36 -6.17 6.67
N GLY A 14 7.26 -6.89 6.87
CA GLY A 14 6.30 -6.56 7.92
C GLY A 14 6.87 -6.80 9.32
N THR A 15 6.49 -5.96 10.29
CA THR A 15 6.79 -6.22 11.71
C THR A 15 6.02 -7.45 12.21
N PRO A 16 6.41 -8.06 13.33
CA PRO A 16 5.64 -9.17 13.93
C PRO A 16 4.15 -8.84 14.11
N GLU A 17 3.84 -7.61 14.54
CA GLU A 17 2.47 -7.13 14.74
C GLU A 17 1.71 -7.00 13.42
N GLN A 18 2.35 -6.47 12.37
CA GLN A 18 1.76 -6.37 11.04
C GLN A 18 1.52 -7.77 10.43
N LYS A 19 2.45 -8.71 10.61
CA LYS A 19 2.29 -10.10 10.16
C LYS A 19 1.12 -10.78 10.87
N GLN A 20 1.01 -10.62 12.19
CA GLN A 20 -0.11 -11.18 12.94
C GLN A 20 -1.44 -10.57 12.51
N ARG A 21 -1.50 -9.23 12.36
CA ARG A 21 -2.74 -8.52 12.05
C ARG A 21 -3.21 -8.72 10.61
N TRP A 22 -2.30 -8.83 9.65
CA TRP A 22 -2.64 -8.78 8.22
C TRP A 22 -2.21 -10.04 7.46
N LEU A 23 -0.99 -10.54 7.66
CA LEU A 23 -0.50 -11.70 6.91
C LEU A 23 -1.24 -12.99 7.30
N ALA A 24 -1.45 -13.24 8.60
CA ALA A 24 -2.12 -14.46 9.04
C ALA A 24 -3.57 -14.58 8.49
N PRO A 25 -4.43 -13.55 8.57
CA PRO A 25 -5.77 -13.61 7.96
C PRO A 25 -5.75 -13.69 6.42
N LEU A 26 -4.75 -13.09 5.76
CA LEU A 26 -4.56 -13.22 4.31
C LEU A 26 -4.21 -14.67 3.92
N LEU A 27 -3.30 -15.32 4.65
CA LEU A 27 -2.94 -16.72 4.44
C LEU A 27 -4.11 -17.68 4.71
N ALA A 28 -4.97 -17.34 5.67
CA ALA A 28 -6.20 -18.07 5.96
C ALA A 28 -7.32 -17.81 4.93
N GLY A 29 -7.17 -16.81 4.06
CA GLY A 29 -8.18 -16.44 3.06
C GLY A 29 -9.41 -15.72 3.65
N GLU A 30 -9.33 -15.26 4.90
CA GLU A 30 -10.40 -14.59 5.63
C GLU A 30 -10.60 -13.14 5.14
N ILE A 31 -9.51 -12.48 4.77
CA ILE A 31 -9.50 -11.13 4.21
C ILE A 31 -8.83 -11.11 2.83
N ARG A 32 -9.01 -10.01 2.12
CA ARG A 32 -8.34 -9.66 0.88
C ARG A 32 -7.52 -8.40 1.06
N SER A 33 -6.60 -8.18 0.15
CA SER A 33 -5.75 -7.00 0.08
C SER A 33 -5.81 -6.36 -1.30
N ALA A 34 -5.38 -5.10 -1.38
CA ALA A 34 -5.13 -4.42 -2.64
C ALA A 34 -3.80 -3.67 -2.60
N TYR A 35 -3.24 -3.38 -3.78
CA TYR A 35 -2.04 -2.58 -3.93
C TYR A 35 -2.39 -1.29 -4.66
N ALA A 36 -2.00 -0.15 -4.10
CA ALA A 36 -2.30 1.17 -4.63
C ALA A 36 -1.02 1.92 -4.94
N MET A 37 -0.65 1.94 -6.22
CA MET A 37 0.55 2.62 -6.71
C MET A 37 0.22 3.65 -7.79
N THR A 38 -0.54 3.26 -8.81
CA THR A 38 -0.81 4.11 -9.98
C THR A 38 -1.61 5.36 -9.61
N GLU A 39 -1.18 6.50 -10.12
CA GLU A 39 -1.79 7.83 -9.92
C GLU A 39 -2.33 8.37 -11.25
N PRO A 40 -3.47 9.08 -11.26
CA PRO A 40 -3.94 9.77 -12.45
C PRO A 40 -2.94 10.85 -12.89
N ASP A 41 -2.93 11.16 -14.18
CA ASP A 41 -2.15 12.25 -14.79
C ASP A 41 -0.61 12.17 -14.64
N LEU A 42 -0.08 11.04 -14.14
CA LEU A 42 1.34 10.79 -13.94
C LEU A 42 1.78 9.47 -14.56
N ALA A 43 3.01 9.44 -15.10
CA ALA A 43 3.62 8.22 -15.62
C ALA A 43 4.11 7.32 -14.48
N SER A 44 3.18 6.65 -13.78
CA SER A 44 3.47 5.83 -12.58
C SER A 44 4.17 4.50 -12.86
N SER A 45 4.56 4.21 -14.11
CA SER A 45 5.44 3.07 -14.41
C SER A 45 6.84 3.29 -13.82
N ASP A 46 7.26 4.55 -13.71
CA ASP A 46 8.41 4.92 -12.90
C ASP A 46 7.93 5.32 -11.50
N ALA A 47 8.35 4.55 -10.51
CA ALA A 47 8.08 4.77 -9.09
C ALA A 47 8.52 6.15 -8.60
N LYS A 48 9.50 6.78 -9.24
CA LYS A 48 9.99 8.11 -8.86
C LYS A 48 8.98 9.23 -9.17
N ASN A 49 8.03 8.98 -10.06
CA ASN A 49 6.98 9.95 -10.42
C ASN A 49 5.79 9.97 -9.46
N ILE A 50 5.77 9.12 -8.43
CA ILE A 50 4.71 9.07 -7.42
C ILE A 50 4.67 10.40 -6.64
N SER A 51 3.50 11.02 -6.59
CA SER A 51 3.26 12.32 -5.96
C SER A 51 2.38 12.25 -4.71
N CYS A 52 1.67 11.13 -4.46
CA CYS A 52 0.89 10.91 -3.25
C CYS A 52 1.79 11.06 -2.02
N ARG A 53 1.48 12.05 -1.18
CA ARG A 53 2.30 12.48 -0.05
C ARG A 53 1.94 11.70 1.19
N ALA A 54 2.95 11.34 1.97
CA ALA A 54 2.78 10.92 3.36
C ALA A 54 3.68 11.78 4.26
N GLU A 55 3.06 12.53 5.16
CA GLU A 55 3.73 13.43 6.10
C GLU A 55 3.49 12.96 7.53
N LEU A 56 4.52 13.04 8.38
CA LEU A 56 4.39 12.70 9.79
C LEU A 56 3.90 13.93 10.55
N ASP A 57 2.68 13.86 11.10
CA ASP A 57 2.08 14.89 11.96
C ASP A 57 1.98 14.33 13.39
N GLY A 58 2.90 14.75 14.25
CA GLY A 58 3.04 14.18 15.60
C GLY A 58 3.49 12.71 15.56
N ASP A 59 2.60 11.81 15.95
CA ASP A 59 2.78 10.36 15.95
C ASP A 59 1.99 9.61 14.85
N GLU A 60 1.29 10.35 13.99
CA GLU A 60 0.48 9.79 12.91
C GLU A 60 0.98 10.19 11.51
N TRP A 61 0.77 9.30 10.54
CA TRP A 61 1.04 9.59 9.13
C TRP A 61 -0.22 10.10 8.44
N VAL A 62 -0.15 11.32 7.90
CA VAL A 62 -1.20 11.92 7.07
C VAL A 62 -0.89 11.66 5.60
N ILE A 63 -1.78 10.94 4.91
CA ILE A 63 -1.61 10.55 3.51
C ILE A 63 -2.59 11.33 2.63
N ASN A 64 -2.08 12.06 1.64
CA ASN A 64 -2.87 12.87 0.71
C ASN A 64 -2.46 12.61 -0.75
N GLY A 65 -3.42 12.22 -1.58
CA GLY A 65 -3.22 12.02 -3.02
C GLY A 65 -4.32 11.17 -3.64
N GLU A 66 -4.23 10.96 -4.95
CA GLU A 66 -5.17 10.16 -5.71
C GLU A 66 -4.52 8.87 -6.21
N LYS A 67 -5.29 7.77 -6.23
CA LYS A 67 -4.85 6.46 -6.72
C LYS A 67 -5.98 5.83 -7.53
N TYR A 68 -5.62 5.13 -8.61
CA TYR A 68 -6.59 4.43 -9.47
C TYR A 68 -6.07 3.06 -9.94
N TYR A 69 -6.93 2.31 -10.63
CA TYR A 69 -6.70 0.90 -11.01
C TYR A 69 -6.40 -0.04 -9.84
N ILE A 70 -6.95 0.27 -8.66
CA ILE A 70 -6.76 -0.53 -7.44
C ILE A 70 -7.60 -1.81 -7.51
N SER A 71 -7.03 -2.83 -8.14
CA SER A 71 -7.66 -4.14 -8.33
C SER A 71 -8.02 -4.78 -6.99
N GLY A 72 -9.30 -5.16 -6.84
CA GLY A 72 -9.82 -5.82 -5.64
C GLY A 72 -10.30 -4.88 -4.53
N ALA A 73 -10.07 -3.57 -4.62
CA ALA A 73 -10.49 -2.61 -3.58
C ALA A 73 -12.01 -2.60 -3.31
N GLY A 74 -12.82 -2.93 -4.32
CA GLY A 74 -14.28 -3.02 -4.18
C GLY A 74 -14.80 -4.31 -3.54
N ASP A 75 -13.96 -5.33 -3.30
CA ASP A 75 -14.40 -6.55 -2.59
C ASP A 75 -14.65 -6.20 -1.11
N PRO A 76 -15.81 -6.54 -0.53
CA PRO A 76 -16.10 -6.24 0.87
C PRO A 76 -15.12 -6.88 1.87
N ARG A 77 -14.36 -7.90 1.46
CA ARG A 77 -13.29 -8.54 2.25
C ARG A 77 -11.95 -7.83 2.11
N CYS A 78 -11.79 -6.85 1.21
CA CYS A 78 -10.58 -6.06 1.13
C CYS A 78 -10.42 -5.22 2.40
N LYS A 79 -9.55 -5.65 3.32
CA LYS A 79 -9.38 -5.00 4.64
C LYS A 79 -8.08 -4.22 4.77
N ILE A 80 -7.17 -4.35 3.82
CA ILE A 80 -5.89 -3.65 3.82
C ILE A 80 -5.48 -3.25 2.40
N LEU A 81 -4.96 -2.03 2.27
CA LEU A 81 -4.25 -1.56 1.09
C LEU A 81 -2.78 -1.40 1.46
N ILE A 82 -1.88 -1.92 0.62
CA ILE A 82 -0.49 -1.50 0.62
C ILE A 82 -0.39 -0.34 -0.37
N VAL A 83 0.03 0.83 0.11
CA VAL A 83 0.02 2.08 -0.66
C VAL A 83 1.44 2.58 -0.85
N MET A 84 1.79 2.89 -2.10
CA MET A 84 3.06 3.55 -2.41
C MET A 84 2.90 5.07 -2.31
N VAL A 85 3.74 5.69 -1.50
CA VAL A 85 3.69 7.13 -1.15
C VAL A 85 5.10 7.73 -1.16
N GLN A 86 5.18 9.05 -1.32
CA GLN A 86 6.41 9.84 -1.21
C GLN A 86 6.47 10.51 0.16
N THR A 87 7.46 10.14 0.98
CA THR A 87 7.70 10.69 2.32
C THR A 87 8.81 11.74 2.37
N SER A 88 9.60 11.87 1.30
CA SER A 88 10.68 12.85 1.21
C SER A 88 10.75 13.45 -0.21
N PRO A 89 10.14 14.63 -0.47
CA PRO A 89 10.20 15.31 -1.77
C PRO A 89 11.63 15.57 -2.24
N ASP A 90 12.50 15.91 -1.29
CA ASP A 90 13.89 16.30 -1.54
C ASP A 90 14.85 15.10 -1.38
N GLY A 91 14.29 13.88 -1.29
CA GLY A 91 15.07 12.65 -1.22
C GLY A 91 15.88 12.42 -2.51
N PRO A 92 16.97 11.63 -2.43
CA PRO A 92 17.74 11.28 -3.62
C PRO A 92 16.85 10.55 -4.64
N ALA A 93 17.03 10.92 -5.91
CA ALA A 93 16.28 10.34 -7.03
C ALA A 93 16.55 8.85 -7.19
#